data_AF-A0A7Y4WBQ9-F1
#
_entry.id   AF-A0A7Y4WBQ9-F1
#
_cell.length_a   1.000
_cell.length_b   1.000
_cell.length_c   1.000
_cell.angle_alpha   90.00
_cell.angle_beta   90.00
_cell.angle_gamma   90.00
#
_symmetry.space_group_name_H-M   'P 1'
#
loop_
_entity.id
_entity.type
_entity.pdbx_description
1 polymer ?
#
loop_
_entity_poly.entity_id
_entity_poly.type
_entity_poly.pdbx_seq_one_letter_code
_entity_poly.pdbx_strand_id
1 'polypeptide(L)'
;MRPITRYRFAVGLAAAAIVVVTGCAQPPTEQLEAAQKAIDSANAAGATEYAKEDFAALEQQFAIAKDELVRQEAARPMFRSYTDVDKMLIKVVGFGGHVAAGAAQNKEVVKIAALALEKEAQEVVASDKELMAKTLTGKERAAVEAIKEDLETLETSLGAVHQSIEKGDYHGAEAQAKALKEKGLAVSGEIQNTIDRVKKEKPASRRYGMSDYHDARRILSDCSACEIGPMAPMRKTVIRAGDHAPLAWRIYAGCHDELA
;
A
#
# COMPACT_ATOMS: atom_id res chain seq x y z
N MET A 1 -6.31 89.65 -44.34
CA MET A 1 -6.69 88.53 -45.23
C MET A 1 -5.61 87.46 -45.20
N ARG A 2 -5.95 86.23 -44.80
CA ARG A 2 -5.50 84.93 -45.36
C ARG A 2 -5.70 83.81 -44.31
N PRO A 3 -6.78 83.01 -44.43
CA PRO A 3 -7.09 81.90 -43.53
C PRO A 3 -6.34 80.64 -44.01
N ILE A 4 -5.15 80.37 -43.44
CA ILE A 4 -4.34 79.18 -43.79
C ILE A 4 -4.27 78.16 -42.64
N THR A 5 -4.65 78.55 -41.43
CA THR A 5 -4.58 77.69 -40.23
C THR A 5 -5.75 76.73 -40.03
N ARG A 6 -6.86 76.89 -40.76
CA ARG A 6 -8.04 76.01 -40.60
C ARG A 6 -8.01 74.72 -41.44
N TYR A 7 -7.23 74.68 -42.53
CA TYR A 7 -7.20 73.51 -43.41
C TYR A 7 -6.17 72.43 -42.99
N ARG A 8 -5.13 72.81 -42.23
CA ARG A 8 -4.12 71.85 -41.72
C ARG A 8 -4.66 70.97 -40.59
N PHE A 9 -5.58 71.50 -39.78
CA PHE A 9 -6.28 70.73 -38.73
C PHE A 9 -7.37 69.83 -39.31
N ALA A 10 -8.04 70.23 -40.39
CA ALA A 10 -9.07 69.39 -41.03
C ALA A 10 -8.48 68.20 -41.79
N VAL A 11 -7.32 68.36 -42.45
CA VAL A 11 -6.66 67.26 -43.18
C VAL A 11 -5.92 66.30 -42.24
N GLY A 12 -5.36 66.78 -41.12
CA GLY A 12 -4.74 65.93 -40.10
C GLY A 12 -5.75 65.06 -39.34
N LEU A 13 -6.97 65.56 -39.10
CA LEU A 13 -8.01 64.83 -38.37
C LEU A 13 -8.83 63.90 -39.27
N ALA A 14 -8.85 64.14 -40.59
CA ALA A 14 -9.42 63.21 -41.57
C ALA A 14 -8.48 62.02 -41.91
N ALA A 15 -7.15 62.19 -41.75
CA ALA A 15 -6.19 61.11 -41.93
C ALA A 15 -6.08 60.16 -40.72
N ALA A 16 -6.49 60.61 -39.53
CA ALA A 16 -6.50 59.80 -38.30
C ALA A 16 -7.77 58.95 -38.12
N ALA A 17 -8.77 59.10 -39.00
CA ALA A 17 -10.04 58.39 -38.94
C ALA A 17 -10.12 57.18 -39.89
N ILE A 18 -9.01 56.78 -40.53
CA ILE A 18 -8.91 55.58 -41.38
C ILE A 18 -7.97 54.55 -40.73
N VAL A 19 -8.24 54.18 -39.47
CA VAL A 19 -7.54 53.07 -38.78
C VAL A 19 -8.52 52.06 -38.17
N VAL A 20 -9.83 52.22 -38.35
CA VAL A 20 -10.80 51.26 -37.80
C VAL A 20 -11.47 50.49 -38.94
N VAL A 21 -11.41 49.17 -38.81
CA VAL A 21 -11.93 48.13 -39.73
C VAL A 21 -10.96 47.67 -40.84
N THR A 22 -9.71 47.39 -40.49
CA THR A 22 -9.16 46.09 -40.89
C THR A 22 -9.46 45.13 -39.76
N GLY A 23 -10.58 44.41 -39.88
CA GLY A 23 -10.69 43.09 -39.26
C GLY A 23 -9.65 42.18 -39.91
N CYS A 24 -8.38 42.40 -39.59
CA CYS A 24 -7.36 41.37 -39.75
C CYS A 24 -7.80 40.29 -38.79
N ALA A 25 -8.50 39.30 -39.32
CA ALA A 25 -8.82 38.06 -38.65
C ALA A 25 -7.46 37.36 -38.41
N GLN A 26 -6.75 37.84 -37.40
CA GLN A 26 -5.40 37.43 -37.06
C GLN A 26 -5.53 36.13 -36.27
N PRO A 27 -4.78 35.08 -36.62
CA PRO A 27 -4.85 33.81 -35.92
C PRO A 27 -4.51 34.01 -34.42
N PRO A 28 -5.21 33.32 -33.50
CA PRO A 28 -4.99 33.41 -32.06
C PRO A 28 -3.70 32.67 -31.64
N THR A 29 -2.55 33.16 -32.12
CA THR A 29 -1.24 32.55 -31.89
C THR A 29 -0.81 32.63 -30.44
N GLU A 30 -1.12 33.74 -29.75
CA GLU A 30 -0.80 33.90 -28.32
C GLU A 30 -1.50 32.86 -27.45
N GLN A 31 -2.78 32.58 -27.73
CA GLN A 31 -3.56 31.60 -26.98
C GLN A 31 -3.16 30.17 -27.31
N LEU A 32 -2.72 29.89 -28.54
CA LEU A 32 -2.14 28.61 -28.91
C LEU A 32 -0.85 28.33 -28.13
N GLU A 33 0.04 29.32 -28.04
CA GLU A 33 1.27 29.21 -27.25
C GLU A 33 0.97 29.07 -25.76
N ALA A 34 0.01 29.83 -25.23
CA ALA A 34 -0.44 29.69 -23.85
C ALA A 34 -1.02 28.30 -23.55
N ALA A 35 -1.82 27.74 -24.45
CA ALA A 35 -2.38 26.40 -24.33
C ALA A 35 -1.29 25.31 -24.40
N GLN A 36 -0.33 25.43 -25.31
CA GLN A 36 0.83 24.52 -25.36
C GLN A 36 1.63 24.58 -24.06
N LYS A 37 1.92 25.79 -23.57
CA LYS A 37 2.63 25.98 -22.30
C LYS A 37 1.86 25.40 -21.11
N ALA A 38 0.53 25.46 -21.13
CA ALA A 38 -0.30 24.84 -20.09
C ALA A 38 -0.19 23.31 -20.10
N ILE A 39 -0.15 22.68 -21.29
CA ILE A 39 0.08 21.23 -21.44
C ILE A 39 1.48 20.87 -20.96
N ASP A 40 2.51 21.62 -21.37
CA ASP A 40 3.89 21.37 -20.95
C ASP A 40 4.04 21.53 -19.43
N SER A 41 3.37 22.52 -18.84
CA SER A 41 3.32 22.72 -17.39
C SER A 41 2.59 21.58 -16.67
N ALA A 42 1.49 21.07 -17.23
CA ALA A 42 0.78 19.91 -16.66
C ALA A 42 1.65 18.65 -16.73
N ASN A 43 2.36 18.45 -17.84
CA ASN A 43 3.31 17.34 -18.00
C ASN A 43 4.47 17.46 -17.01
N ALA A 44 5.07 18.65 -16.86
CA ALA A 44 6.12 18.92 -15.88
C ALA A 44 5.65 18.74 -14.42
N ALA A 45 4.36 18.96 -14.14
CA ALA A 45 3.76 18.67 -12.84
C ALA A 45 3.55 17.16 -12.58
N GLY A 46 3.78 16.30 -13.58
CA GLY A 46 3.62 14.86 -13.49
C GLY A 46 2.21 14.36 -13.83
N ALA A 47 1.42 15.14 -14.57
CA ALA A 47 0.07 14.73 -14.98
C ALA A 47 0.06 13.45 -15.82
N THR A 48 1.15 13.16 -16.53
CA THR A 48 1.33 11.91 -17.30
C THR A 48 1.38 10.66 -16.43
N GLU A 49 1.69 10.76 -15.14
CA GLU A 49 1.61 9.63 -14.21
C GLU A 49 0.44 9.73 -13.23
N TYR A 50 0.20 10.93 -12.68
CA TYR A 50 -0.76 11.11 -11.59
C TYR A 50 -2.16 11.58 -12.03
N ALA A 51 -2.33 11.90 -13.32
CA ALA A 51 -3.60 12.37 -13.90
C ALA A 51 -3.75 11.96 -15.37
N LYS A 52 -3.42 10.69 -15.70
CA LYS A 52 -3.38 10.17 -17.08
C LYS A 52 -4.64 10.46 -17.90
N GLU A 53 -5.81 10.22 -17.32
CA GLU A 53 -7.10 10.40 -17.99
C GLU A 53 -7.37 11.89 -18.28
N ASP A 54 -7.16 12.75 -17.30
CA ASP A 54 -7.35 14.20 -17.45
C ASP A 54 -6.32 14.81 -18.41
N PHE A 55 -5.07 14.32 -18.41
CA PHE A 55 -4.03 14.74 -19.34
C PHE A 55 -4.37 14.33 -20.78
N ALA A 56 -4.85 13.10 -21.00
CA ALA A 56 -5.30 12.65 -22.31
C ALA A 56 -6.50 13.48 -22.80
N ALA A 57 -7.45 13.79 -21.92
CA ALA A 57 -8.56 14.69 -22.24
C ALA A 57 -8.08 16.10 -22.60
N LEU A 58 -7.06 16.63 -21.91
CA LEU A 58 -6.45 17.93 -22.20
C LEU A 58 -5.82 17.96 -23.60
N GLU A 59 -5.03 16.94 -23.95
CA GLU A 59 -4.42 16.80 -25.27
C GLU A 59 -5.49 16.68 -26.37
N GLN A 60 -6.56 15.93 -26.11
CA GLN A 60 -7.68 15.80 -27.04
C GLN A 60 -8.38 17.15 -27.26
N GLN A 61 -8.66 17.93 -26.21
CA GLN A 61 -9.28 19.25 -26.33
C GLN A 61 -8.39 20.22 -27.10
N PHE A 62 -7.08 20.14 -26.91
CA PHE A 62 -6.12 20.96 -27.66
C PHE A 62 -6.04 20.56 -29.14
N ALA A 63 -6.08 19.26 -29.45
CA ALA A 63 -6.17 18.78 -30.82
C ALA A 63 -7.46 19.25 -31.51
N ILE A 64 -8.60 19.19 -30.83
CA ILE A 64 -9.89 19.71 -31.35
C ILE A 64 -9.79 21.22 -31.62
N ALA A 65 -9.18 21.99 -30.72
CA ALA A 65 -8.99 23.43 -30.91
C ALA A 65 -8.06 23.74 -32.11
N LYS A 66 -7.00 22.96 -32.31
CA LYS A 66 -6.12 23.07 -33.49
C LYS A 66 -6.84 22.72 -34.80
N ASP A 67 -7.62 21.65 -34.81
CA ASP A 67 -8.40 21.25 -35.99
C ASP A 67 -9.43 22.32 -36.37
N GLU A 68 -10.10 22.91 -35.39
CA GLU A 68 -11.04 24.01 -35.63
C GLU A 68 -10.30 25.25 -36.16
N LEU A 69 -9.10 25.56 -35.66
CA LEU A 69 -8.28 26.62 -36.22
C LEU A 69 -7.96 26.39 -37.70
N VAL A 70 -7.53 25.19 -38.08
CA VAL A 70 -7.24 24.83 -39.47
C VAL A 70 -8.50 24.95 -40.34
N ARG A 71 -9.66 24.54 -39.83
CA ARG A 71 -10.95 24.72 -40.53
C ARG A 71 -11.30 26.20 -40.75
N GLN A 72 -11.08 27.04 -39.74
CA GLN A 72 -11.29 28.49 -39.84
C GLN A 72 -10.29 29.13 -40.82
N GLU A 73 -9.04 28.67 -40.87
CA GLU A 73 -8.06 29.13 -41.85
C GLU A 73 -8.41 28.70 -43.28
N ALA A 74 -8.95 27.50 -43.47
CA ALA A 74 -9.44 27.00 -44.76
C ALA A 74 -10.72 27.71 -45.22
N ALA A 75 -11.52 28.27 -44.30
CA ALA A 75 -12.72 29.02 -44.63
C ALA A 75 -12.40 30.34 -45.36
N ARG A 76 -13.34 30.83 -46.16
CA ARG A 76 -13.20 32.11 -46.86
C ARG A 76 -13.06 33.26 -45.84
N PRO A 77 -12.20 34.28 -46.08
CA PRO A 77 -11.93 35.35 -45.11
C PRO A 77 -13.16 36.07 -44.52
N MET A 78 -14.25 36.18 -45.28
CA MET A 78 -15.52 36.79 -44.82
C MET A 78 -16.34 35.91 -43.85
N PHE A 79 -16.02 34.62 -43.71
CA PHE A 79 -16.73 33.66 -42.85
C PHE A 79 -15.87 33.15 -41.69
N ARG A 80 -14.64 33.66 -41.52
CA ARG A 80 -13.73 33.24 -40.44
C ARG A 80 -14.16 33.85 -39.10
N SER A 81 -14.27 33.00 -38.09
CA SER A 81 -14.56 33.34 -36.70
C SER A 81 -13.50 32.72 -35.80
N TYR A 82 -12.49 33.51 -35.40
CA TYR A 82 -11.46 33.04 -34.47
C TYR A 82 -11.93 33.11 -33.00
N THR A 83 -13.07 33.74 -32.73
CA THR A 83 -13.62 33.87 -31.36
C THR A 83 -14.00 32.52 -30.76
N ASP A 84 -14.43 31.55 -31.57
CA ASP A 84 -14.76 30.21 -31.07
C ASP A 84 -13.50 29.40 -30.74
N VAL A 85 -12.47 29.51 -31.57
CA VAL A 85 -11.14 28.93 -31.32
C VAL A 85 -10.52 29.54 -30.06
N ASP A 86 -10.59 30.86 -29.88
CA ASP A 86 -10.10 31.56 -28.69
C ASP A 86 -10.76 31.04 -27.41
N LYS A 87 -12.10 30.89 -27.41
CA LYS A 87 -12.82 30.28 -26.28
C LYS A 87 -12.39 28.83 -26.01
N MET A 88 -12.12 28.04 -27.05
CA MET A 88 -11.62 26.67 -26.89
C MET A 88 -10.21 26.66 -26.27
N LEU A 89 -9.31 27.54 -26.73
CA LEU A 89 -7.95 27.64 -26.20
C LEU A 89 -7.93 28.16 -24.75
N ILE A 90 -8.77 29.13 -24.40
CA ILE A 90 -8.94 29.58 -23.00
C ILE A 90 -9.40 28.41 -22.11
N LYS A 91 -10.33 27.58 -22.59
CA LYS A 91 -10.74 26.36 -21.87
C LYS A 91 -9.59 25.38 -21.72
N VAL A 92 -8.77 25.17 -22.75
CA VAL A 92 -7.58 24.29 -22.68
C VAL A 92 -6.57 24.82 -21.64
N VAL A 93 -6.31 26.13 -21.61
CA VAL A 93 -5.42 26.74 -20.60
C VAL A 93 -5.97 26.55 -19.19
N GLY A 94 -7.26 26.84 -18.98
CA GLY A 94 -7.91 26.67 -17.68
C GLY A 94 -7.95 25.20 -17.23
N PHE A 95 -8.27 24.28 -18.15
CA PHE A 95 -8.26 22.86 -17.88
C PHE A 95 -6.84 22.36 -17.60
N GLY A 96 -5.83 22.80 -18.35
CA GLY A 96 -4.42 22.46 -18.11
C GLY A 96 -3.94 22.89 -16.72
N GLY A 97 -4.37 24.07 -16.25
CA GLY A 97 -4.16 24.50 -14.86
C GLY A 97 -4.83 23.58 -13.84
N HIS A 98 -6.07 23.15 -14.11
CA HIS A 98 -6.77 22.18 -13.27
C HIS A 98 -6.08 20.81 -13.24
N VAL A 99 -5.63 20.30 -14.39
CA VAL A 99 -4.89 19.04 -14.48
C VAL A 99 -3.55 19.13 -13.73
N ALA A 100 -2.82 20.24 -13.85
CA ALA A 100 -1.58 20.45 -13.11
C ALA A 100 -1.82 20.49 -11.59
N ALA A 101 -2.86 21.18 -11.13
CA ALA A 101 -3.25 21.21 -9.73
C ALA A 101 -3.71 19.83 -9.22
N GLY A 102 -4.52 19.12 -10.00
CA GLY A 102 -4.98 17.77 -9.70
C GLY A 102 -3.82 16.77 -9.62
N ALA A 103 -2.87 16.85 -10.54
CA ALA A 103 -1.65 16.02 -10.52
C ALA A 103 -0.81 16.28 -9.26
N ALA A 104 -0.62 17.55 -8.88
CA ALA A 104 0.10 17.90 -7.66
C ALA A 104 -0.63 17.42 -6.39
N GLN A 105 -1.96 17.53 -6.35
CA GLN A 105 -2.77 17.04 -5.25
C GLN A 105 -2.72 15.50 -5.16
N ASN A 106 -2.90 14.80 -6.27
CA ASN A 106 -2.82 13.35 -6.32
C ASN A 106 -1.43 12.86 -5.89
N LYS A 107 -0.37 13.53 -6.34
CA LYS A 107 1.01 13.25 -5.92
C LYS A 107 1.18 13.32 -4.40
N GLU A 108 0.62 14.34 -3.76
CA GLU A 108 0.68 14.47 -2.29
C GLU A 108 -0.17 13.40 -1.59
N VAL A 109 -1.37 13.10 -2.10
CA VAL A 109 -2.23 12.03 -1.56
C VAL A 109 -1.54 10.67 -1.62
N VAL A 110 -0.94 10.31 -2.76
CA VAL A 110 -0.23 9.03 -2.93
C VAL A 110 1.02 9.00 -2.07
N LYS A 111 1.75 10.11 -1.93
CA LYS A 111 2.90 10.20 -1.01
C LYS A 111 2.49 9.97 0.44
N ILE A 112 1.42 10.60 0.91
CA ILE A 112 0.90 10.40 2.27
C ILE A 112 0.46 8.93 2.46
N ALA A 113 -0.22 8.34 1.48
CA ALA A 113 -0.63 6.94 1.51
C ALA A 113 0.57 5.99 1.56
N ALA A 114 1.62 6.23 0.76
CA ALA A 114 2.84 5.44 0.77
C ALA A 114 3.57 5.52 2.11
N LEU A 115 3.70 6.71 2.71
CA LEU A 115 4.30 6.89 4.04
C LEU A 115 3.49 6.20 5.15
N ALA A 116 2.16 6.24 5.06
CA ALA A 116 1.29 5.55 6.01
C ALA A 116 1.48 4.03 5.92
N LEU A 117 1.48 3.46 4.71
CA LEU A 117 1.69 2.04 4.47
C LEU A 117 3.08 1.56 4.89
N GLU A 118 4.11 2.38 4.65
CA GLU A 118 5.46 2.08 5.10
C GLU A 118 5.52 1.99 6.63
N LYS A 119 4.92 2.96 7.34
CA LYS A 119 4.86 2.94 8.79
C LYS A 119 4.10 1.72 9.32
N GLU A 120 2.96 1.38 8.72
CA GLU A 120 2.21 0.16 9.08
C GLU A 120 3.07 -1.11 8.85
N ALA A 121 3.81 -1.19 7.76
CA ALA A 121 4.69 -2.32 7.48
C ALA A 121 5.87 -2.40 8.49
N GLN A 122 6.44 -1.25 8.89
CA GLN A 122 7.45 -1.20 9.97
C GLN A 122 6.88 -1.69 11.31
N GLU A 123 5.65 -1.31 11.65
CA GLU A 123 4.98 -1.76 12.87
C GLU A 123 4.72 -3.28 12.87
N VAL A 124 4.31 -3.86 11.72
CA VAL A 124 4.15 -5.31 11.58
C VAL A 124 5.48 -6.04 11.77
N VAL A 125 6.55 -5.59 11.10
CA VAL A 125 7.89 -6.19 11.23
C VAL A 125 8.41 -6.10 12.68
N ALA A 126 8.20 -4.96 13.35
CA ALA A 126 8.57 -4.79 14.75
C ALA A 126 7.78 -5.72 15.68
N SER A 127 6.47 -5.85 15.46
CA SER A 127 5.60 -6.77 16.18
C SER A 127 6.03 -8.22 16.01
N ASP A 128 6.33 -8.65 14.78
CA ASP A 128 6.77 -10.02 14.49
C ASP A 128 8.12 -10.33 15.16
N LYS A 129 9.06 -9.38 15.16
CA LYS A 129 10.33 -9.51 15.91
C LYS A 129 10.10 -9.71 17.40
N GLU A 130 9.17 -8.95 18.00
CA GLU A 130 8.84 -9.09 19.41
C GLU A 130 8.16 -10.45 19.70
N LEU A 131 7.27 -10.90 18.81
CA LEU A 131 6.55 -12.16 18.93
C LEU A 131 7.50 -13.37 18.80
N MET A 132 8.48 -13.30 17.90
CA MET A 132 9.57 -14.26 17.82
C MET A 132 10.39 -14.30 19.11
N ALA A 133 10.83 -13.15 19.62
CA ALA A 133 11.67 -13.07 20.82
C ALA A 133 10.96 -13.63 22.06
N LYS A 134 9.65 -13.39 22.20
CA LYS A 134 8.83 -13.90 23.32
C LYS A 134 8.54 -15.40 23.21
N THR A 135 8.39 -15.93 21.99
CA THR A 135 7.78 -17.26 21.82
C THR A 135 8.74 -18.33 21.30
N LEU A 136 9.69 -17.96 20.43
CA LEU A 136 10.65 -18.89 19.83
C LEU A 136 11.99 -18.85 20.57
N THR A 137 11.96 -19.14 21.87
CA THR A 137 13.17 -19.18 22.71
C THR A 137 13.93 -20.51 22.51
N GLY A 138 14.72 -20.59 21.43
CA GLY A 138 15.85 -21.51 21.27
C GLY A 138 15.54 -22.99 20.96
N LYS A 139 14.30 -23.46 21.11
CA LYS A 139 13.95 -24.87 20.86
C LYS A 139 13.80 -25.22 19.37
N GLU A 140 13.55 -24.23 18.52
CA GLU A 140 13.38 -24.37 17.07
C GLU A 140 14.37 -23.50 16.30
N ARG A 141 15.67 -23.70 16.51
CA ARG A 141 16.73 -22.95 15.80
C ARG A 141 16.49 -22.88 14.28
N ALA A 142 16.07 -23.99 13.66
CA ALA A 142 15.82 -24.01 12.22
C ALA A 142 14.67 -23.08 11.78
N ALA A 143 13.59 -22.98 12.56
CA ALA A 143 12.47 -22.07 12.25
C ALA A 143 12.83 -20.61 12.54
N VAL A 144 13.61 -20.37 13.60
CA VAL A 144 14.08 -19.02 13.97
C VAL A 144 14.98 -18.42 12.89
N GLU A 145 15.90 -19.21 12.32
CA GLU A 145 16.79 -18.70 11.25
C GLU A 145 16.00 -18.38 9.97
N ALA A 146 15.04 -19.22 9.58
CA ALA A 146 14.20 -18.96 8.39
C ALA A 146 13.39 -17.67 8.54
N ILE A 147 12.69 -17.49 9.66
CA ILE A 147 11.88 -16.29 9.90
C ILE A 147 12.77 -15.05 10.00
N LYS A 148 13.99 -15.18 10.53
CA LYS A 148 14.94 -14.07 10.57
C LYS A 148 15.38 -13.63 9.17
N GLU A 149 15.62 -14.57 8.26
CA GLU A 149 15.92 -14.28 6.85
C GLU A 149 14.74 -13.55 6.17
N ASP A 150 13.51 -13.97 6.46
CA ASP A 150 12.31 -13.29 5.96
C ASP A 150 12.19 -11.86 6.49
N LEU A 151 12.47 -11.63 7.78
CA LEU A 151 12.49 -10.30 8.37
C LEU A 151 13.58 -9.40 7.79
N GLU A 152 14.79 -9.92 7.55
CA GLU A 152 15.87 -9.16 6.89
C GLU A 152 15.48 -8.81 5.43
N THR A 153 14.78 -9.71 4.74
CA THR A 153 14.22 -9.47 3.40
C THR A 153 13.12 -8.40 3.42
N LEU A 154 12.26 -8.40 4.44
CA LEU A 154 11.25 -7.37 4.67
C LEU A 154 11.90 -6.00 4.96
N GLU A 155 12.96 -5.94 5.77
CA GLU A 155 13.70 -4.70 6.04
C GLU A 155 14.39 -4.14 4.80
N THR A 156 15.00 -5.01 4.00
CA THR A 156 15.60 -4.61 2.72
C THR A 156 14.53 -4.05 1.76
N SER A 157 13.36 -4.67 1.74
CA SER A 157 12.24 -4.24 0.91
C SER A 157 11.63 -2.91 1.41
N LEU A 158 11.58 -2.67 2.73
CA LEU A 158 11.22 -1.37 3.31
C LEU A 158 12.19 -0.26 2.86
N GLY A 159 13.49 -0.55 2.85
CA GLY A 159 14.50 0.37 2.30
C GLY A 159 14.29 0.67 0.82
N ALA A 160 13.86 -0.32 0.03
CA ALA A 160 13.51 -0.12 -1.37
C ALA A 160 12.26 0.76 -1.56
N VAL A 161 11.23 0.60 -0.70
CA VAL A 161 10.06 1.51 -0.67
C VAL A 161 10.49 2.94 -0.40
N HIS A 162 11.34 3.16 0.60
CA HIS A 162 11.84 4.49 0.94
C HIS A 162 12.58 5.14 -0.23
N GLN A 163 13.44 4.37 -0.93
CA GLN A 163 14.10 4.84 -2.14
C GLN A 163 13.12 5.16 -3.28
N SER A 164 12.04 4.39 -3.45
CA SER A 164 11.00 4.67 -4.45
C SER A 164 10.26 5.98 -4.14
N ILE A 165 10.00 6.25 -2.84
CA ILE A 165 9.43 7.52 -2.38
C ILE A 165 10.39 8.69 -2.65
N GLU A 166 11.69 8.52 -2.39
CA GLU A 166 12.71 9.54 -2.67
C GLU A 166 12.87 9.80 -4.18
N LYS A 167 12.77 8.76 -5.01
CA LYS A 167 12.80 8.86 -6.48
C LYS A 167 11.53 9.50 -7.07
N GLY A 168 10.47 9.65 -6.27
CA GLY A 168 9.20 10.22 -6.70
C GLY A 168 8.29 9.23 -7.45
N ASP A 169 8.57 7.92 -7.35
CA ASP A 169 7.70 6.84 -7.81
C ASP A 169 6.78 6.39 -6.68
N TYR A 170 5.74 7.19 -6.40
CA TYR A 170 4.85 6.92 -5.27
C TYR A 170 3.89 5.75 -5.55
N HIS A 171 3.51 5.50 -6.81
CA HIS A 171 2.69 4.34 -7.16
C HIS A 171 3.47 3.03 -7.01
N GLY A 172 4.72 2.99 -7.45
CA GLY A 172 5.61 1.85 -7.21
C GLY A 172 5.85 1.63 -5.72
N ALA A 173 6.08 2.71 -4.96
CA ALA A 173 6.24 2.65 -3.51
C ALA A 173 4.98 2.11 -2.80
N GLU A 174 3.79 2.59 -3.16
CA GLU A 174 2.52 2.14 -2.57
C GLU A 174 2.27 0.65 -2.83
N ALA A 175 2.49 0.19 -4.07
CA ALA A 175 2.34 -1.22 -4.42
C ALA A 175 3.34 -2.11 -3.68
N GLN A 176 4.60 -1.67 -3.57
CA GLN A 176 5.62 -2.38 -2.80
C GLN A 176 5.30 -2.41 -1.30
N ALA A 177 4.82 -1.30 -0.72
CA ALA A 177 4.44 -1.22 0.69
C ALA A 177 3.23 -2.13 1.01
N LYS A 178 2.24 -2.21 0.11
CA LYS A 178 1.13 -3.17 0.24
C LYS A 178 1.61 -4.62 0.20
N ALA A 179 2.47 -4.96 -0.76
CA ALA A 179 3.05 -6.30 -0.86
C ALA A 179 3.90 -6.66 0.39
N LEU A 180 4.60 -5.68 0.95
CA LEU A 180 5.36 -5.82 2.20
C LEU A 180 4.46 -6.12 3.39
N LYS A 181 3.34 -5.40 3.51
CA LYS A 181 2.34 -5.66 4.55
C LYS A 181 1.78 -7.07 4.45
N GLU A 182 1.44 -7.53 3.24
CA GLU A 182 0.95 -8.89 3.03
C GLU A 182 2.00 -9.95 3.39
N LYS A 183 3.27 -9.73 3.01
CA LYS A 183 4.38 -10.62 3.41
C LYS A 183 4.61 -10.62 4.92
N GLY A 184 4.58 -9.47 5.58
CA GLY A 184 4.67 -9.38 7.04
C GLY A 184 3.56 -10.15 7.74
N LEU A 185 2.31 -10.00 7.27
CA LEU A 185 1.19 -10.79 7.79
C LEU A 185 1.35 -12.30 7.56
N ALA A 186 1.92 -12.71 6.41
CA ALA A 186 2.23 -14.11 6.14
C ALA A 186 3.28 -14.65 7.13
N VAL A 187 4.36 -13.89 7.37
CA VAL A 187 5.40 -14.21 8.36
C VAL A 187 4.81 -14.32 9.77
N SER A 188 3.94 -13.38 10.17
CA SER A 188 3.20 -13.45 11.44
C SER A 188 2.38 -14.73 11.57
N GLY A 189 1.71 -15.13 10.48
CA GLY A 189 0.98 -16.40 10.40
C GLY A 189 1.89 -17.64 10.54
N GLU A 190 3.07 -17.62 9.91
CA GLU A 190 4.06 -18.69 10.05
C GLU A 190 4.63 -18.79 11.46
N ILE A 191 4.90 -17.65 12.12
CA ILE A 191 5.29 -17.60 13.53
C ILE A 191 4.19 -18.26 14.37
N GLN A 192 2.92 -17.89 14.18
CA GLN A 192 1.80 -18.46 14.93
C GLN A 192 1.61 -19.97 14.69
N ASN A 193 1.73 -20.43 13.44
CA ASN A 193 1.68 -21.84 13.09
C ASN A 193 2.81 -22.64 13.76
N THR A 194 4.01 -22.08 13.76
CA THR A 194 5.19 -22.65 14.41
C THR A 194 4.97 -22.77 15.92
N ILE A 195 4.44 -21.72 16.55
CA ILE A 195 4.04 -21.70 17.97
C ILE A 195 3.03 -22.81 18.28
N ASP A 196 2.00 -22.97 17.45
CA ASP A 196 0.95 -23.96 17.69
C ASP A 196 1.44 -25.39 17.46
N ARG A 197 2.40 -25.61 16.55
CA ARG A 197 3.10 -26.89 16.42
C ARG A 197 3.90 -27.21 17.69
N VAL A 198 4.66 -26.26 18.22
CA VAL A 198 5.40 -26.43 19.49
C VAL A 198 4.46 -26.72 20.67
N LYS A 199 3.28 -26.09 20.72
CA LYS A 199 2.27 -26.36 21.74
C LYS A 199 1.72 -27.79 21.62
N LYS A 200 1.44 -28.27 20.40
CA LYS A 200 0.93 -29.64 20.15
C LYS A 200 2.01 -30.71 20.40
N GLU A 201 3.27 -30.41 20.08
CA GLU A 201 4.43 -31.26 20.38
C GLU A 201 4.94 -31.17 21.82
N LYS A 202 4.30 -30.38 22.69
CA LYS A 202 4.33 -30.64 24.13
C LYS A 202 3.21 -31.66 24.43
N PRO A 203 3.43 -32.98 24.27
CA PRO A 203 2.48 -33.92 24.82
C PRO A 203 2.38 -33.69 26.32
N ALA A 204 1.25 -34.08 26.87
CA ALA A 204 0.93 -34.15 28.30
C ALA A 204 1.93 -35.00 29.14
N SER A 205 3.13 -35.31 28.64
CA SER A 205 4.19 -36.01 29.36
C SER A 205 4.89 -35.15 30.42
N ARG A 206 4.62 -33.84 30.50
CA ARG A 206 5.12 -32.99 31.61
C ARG A 206 4.11 -32.74 32.74
N ARG A 207 2.90 -33.32 32.67
CA ARG A 207 2.00 -33.42 33.84
C ARG A 207 2.25 -34.67 34.68
N TYR A 208 3.01 -35.63 34.18
CA TYR A 208 3.54 -36.74 34.98
C TYR A 208 5.05 -36.54 35.17
N GLY A 209 5.43 -35.88 36.25
CA GLY A 209 6.84 -35.81 36.64
C GLY A 209 7.20 -34.52 37.37
N MET A 210 6.65 -34.34 38.58
CA MET A 210 7.38 -33.78 39.74
C MET A 210 6.51 -33.63 41.01
N SER A 211 5.26 -34.11 41.06
CA SER A 211 4.43 -34.04 42.29
C SER A 211 4.40 -35.32 43.13
N ASP A 212 4.75 -36.49 42.56
CA ASP A 212 4.61 -37.77 43.28
C ASP A 212 5.81 -38.17 44.14
N TYR A 213 6.92 -37.43 44.10
CA TYR A 213 8.08 -37.75 44.94
C TYR A 213 7.92 -37.33 46.41
N HIS A 214 6.95 -36.46 46.71
CA HIS A 214 6.67 -36.03 48.09
C HIS A 214 5.49 -36.78 48.74
N ASP A 215 4.60 -37.42 47.97
CA ASP A 215 3.44 -38.13 48.52
C ASP A 215 3.69 -39.63 48.74
N ALA A 216 4.66 -40.22 48.04
CA ALA A 216 5.09 -41.60 48.28
C ALA A 216 5.71 -41.84 49.68
N ARG A 217 6.12 -40.77 50.38
CA ARG A 217 6.65 -40.86 51.75
C ARG A 217 5.58 -40.84 52.84
N ARG A 218 4.35 -40.42 52.54
CA ARG A 218 3.21 -40.53 53.47
C ARG A 218 2.59 -41.92 53.43
N ILE A 219 2.50 -42.53 52.25
CA ILE A 219 1.88 -43.86 52.09
C ILE A 219 2.77 -44.98 52.70
N LEU A 220 4.09 -44.77 52.83
CA LEU A 220 4.98 -45.71 53.52
C LEU A 220 5.03 -45.56 55.05
N SER A 221 4.41 -44.51 55.62
CA SER A 221 4.31 -44.32 57.07
C SER A 221 3.08 -45.03 57.68
N ASP A 222 2.07 -45.34 56.86
CA ASP A 222 0.81 -45.93 57.34
C ASP A 222 0.70 -47.44 57.10
N CYS A 223 1.73 -48.07 56.51
CA CYS A 223 1.84 -49.52 56.32
C CYS A 223 2.64 -50.23 57.43
N SER A 224 2.49 -49.81 58.70
CA SER A 224 3.05 -50.55 59.85
C SER A 224 2.07 -51.54 60.48
N ALA A 225 0.93 -51.81 59.84
CA ALA A 225 -0.06 -52.78 60.29
C ALA A 225 -0.55 -53.65 59.13
N CYS A 226 0.33 -54.51 58.60
CA CYS A 226 -0.13 -55.70 57.92
C CYS A 226 0.86 -56.83 58.19
N GLU A 227 0.35 -57.82 58.92
CA GLU A 227 1.07 -58.99 59.38
C GLU A 227 1.64 -59.83 58.23
N ILE A 228 2.71 -60.53 58.60
CA ILE A 228 3.55 -61.42 57.85
C ILE A 228 2.76 -62.60 57.25
N GLY A 229 2.92 -62.85 55.94
CA GLY A 229 2.53 -64.09 55.27
C GLY A 229 3.54 -64.45 54.16
N PRO A 230 4.01 -65.71 54.06
CA PRO A 230 5.27 -66.01 53.38
C PRO A 230 5.21 -66.11 51.85
N MET A 231 6.38 -65.81 51.29
CA MET A 231 6.85 -65.79 49.90
C MET A 231 6.24 -66.78 48.88
N ALA A 232 6.03 -66.27 47.66
CA ALA A 232 6.19 -67.01 46.41
C ALA A 232 6.89 -66.12 45.35
N PRO A 233 7.87 -66.65 44.58
CA PRO A 233 8.73 -65.83 43.71
C PRO A 233 8.12 -65.64 42.33
N MET A 234 7.75 -64.39 41.99
CA MET A 234 7.40 -64.02 40.62
C MET A 234 8.64 -63.56 39.85
N ARG A 235 8.89 -64.27 38.76
CA ARG A 235 9.97 -64.13 37.80
C ARG A 235 10.00 -62.72 37.19
N LYS A 236 11.22 -62.20 36.97
CA LYS A 236 11.46 -61.05 36.09
C LYS A 236 11.11 -61.43 34.65
N THR A 237 9.96 -60.98 34.16
CA THR A 237 9.71 -60.89 32.71
C THR A 237 10.10 -59.49 32.24
N VAL A 238 11.24 -59.46 31.54
CA VAL A 238 11.64 -58.36 30.66
C VAL A 238 10.61 -58.27 29.54
N ILE A 239 9.83 -57.20 29.48
CA ILE A 239 9.04 -56.86 28.29
C ILE A 239 9.76 -55.74 27.55
N ARG A 240 10.17 -56.09 26.34
CA ARG A 240 10.86 -55.27 25.36
C ARG A 240 9.84 -54.37 24.64
N ALA A 241 10.32 -53.20 24.22
CA ALA A 241 9.59 -52.19 23.48
C ALA A 241 9.04 -52.70 22.13
N GLY A 242 7.88 -52.16 21.76
CA GLY A 242 7.36 -52.19 20.39
C GLY A 242 5.98 -52.82 20.27
N ASP A 243 4.96 -51.96 20.19
CA ASP A 243 3.86 -52.03 19.21
C ASP A 243 2.43 -51.86 19.77
N HIS A 244 1.78 -50.83 19.22
CA HIS A 244 0.34 -50.54 19.10
C HIS A 244 -0.47 -50.06 20.33
N ALA A 245 -0.92 -48.80 20.23
CA ALA A 245 -2.10 -48.24 20.90
C ALA A 245 -3.41 -48.84 20.30
N PRO A 246 -4.65 -48.43 20.66
CA PRO A 246 -5.18 -47.75 21.86
C PRO A 246 -6.55 -48.36 22.31
N LEU A 247 -6.72 -48.92 23.52
CA LEU A 247 -8.08 -49.21 24.04
C LEU A 247 -8.10 -49.18 25.58
N ALA A 248 -8.19 -47.99 26.18
CA ALA A 248 -8.55 -47.83 27.59
C ALA A 248 -9.28 -46.49 27.82
N TRP A 249 -10.31 -46.24 27.01
CA TRP A 249 -11.37 -45.27 27.31
C TRP A 249 -12.70 -46.02 27.27
N ARG A 250 -13.02 -46.66 28.39
CA ARG A 250 -14.34 -47.18 28.81
C ARG A 250 -14.08 -48.16 29.92
N ILE A 251 -14.08 -47.70 31.17
CA ILE A 251 -14.78 -48.26 32.35
C ILE A 251 -14.43 -47.28 33.49
N TYR A 252 -15.10 -46.13 33.57
CA TYR A 252 -15.29 -45.38 34.82
C TYR A 252 -16.39 -44.34 34.55
N ALA A 253 -17.57 -44.86 34.27
CA ALA A 253 -18.83 -44.13 34.28
C ALA A 253 -19.85 -45.11 34.86
N GLY A 254 -20.16 -44.95 36.15
CA GLY A 254 -21.10 -45.81 36.86
C GLY A 254 -20.66 -46.07 38.30
N CYS A 255 -20.91 -45.07 39.15
CA CYS A 255 -21.22 -45.16 40.60
C CYS A 255 -20.84 -43.84 41.27
N HIS A 256 -21.52 -42.78 40.87
CA HIS A 256 -21.79 -41.64 41.72
C HIS A 256 -23.31 -41.46 41.69
N ASP A 257 -23.87 -41.16 42.86
CA ASP A 257 -25.30 -40.90 43.15
C ASP A 257 -26.10 -42.07 43.73
N GLU A 258 -25.77 -42.41 44.97
CA GLU A 258 -26.76 -42.82 45.99
C GLU A 258 -26.50 -42.00 47.27
N LEU A 259 -26.95 -40.74 47.24
CA LEU A 259 -27.18 -39.87 48.40
C LEU A 259 -28.51 -39.13 48.16
N ALA A 260 -29.61 -39.87 48.34
CA ALA A 260 -30.93 -39.39 48.70
C ALA A 260 -31.74 -40.57 49.26
#